data_AF-A0A0A9G4G9-F1
#
_entry.id   AF-A0A0A9G4G9-F1
#
_cell.length_a   1.000
_cell.length_b   1.000
_cell.length_c   1.000
_cell.angle_alpha   90.00
_cell.angle_beta   90.00
_cell.angle_gamma   90.00
#
_symmetry.space_group_name_H-M   'P 1'
#
loop_
_entity.id
_entity.type
_entity.pdbx_description
1 polymer ?
#
loop_
_entity_poly.entity_id
_entity_poly.type
_entity_poly.pdbx_seq_one_letter_code
_entity_poly.pdbx_strand_id
1 'polypeptide(L)' 'MVCHVMRGDFSRDFFEGCRAILLDKDRNPKWIPPTLEQDEVVEKYFSKVDDPQWEDLNLPSRGSHGRILAPKL' A
#
# COMPACT_ATOMS: atom_id res chain seq x y z
N MET A 1 3.35 -5.45 0.29
CA MET A 1 2.65 -4.22 -0.17
C MET A 1 2.77 -3.04 0.80
N VAL A 2 2.03 -2.99 1.92
CA VAL A 2 1.99 -1.78 2.79
C VAL A 2 3.38 -1.32 3.23
N CYS A 3 4.26 -2.26 3.57
CA CYS A 3 5.62 -1.96 4.01
C CYS A 3 6.42 -1.21 2.94
N HIS A 4 6.42 -1.68 1.69
CA HIS A 4 7.11 -1.04 0.58
C HIS A 4 6.57 0.37 0.26
N VAL A 5 5.25 0.56 0.37
CA VAL A 5 4.60 1.87 0.19
C VAL A 5 5.05 2.86 1.28
N MET A 6 5.04 2.42 2.55
CA MET A 6 5.38 3.29 3.68
C MET A 6 6.88 3.58 3.78
N ARG A 7 7.74 2.61 3.41
CA ARG A 7 9.19 2.80 3.33
C ARG A 7 9.59 3.68 2.14
N GLY A 8 8.75 3.71 1.09
CA GLY A 8 9.01 4.47 -0.12
C GLY A 8 10.14 3.86 -0.97
N ASP A 9 10.32 2.54 -0.89
CA ASP A 9 11.42 1.82 -1.54
C ASP A 9 11.42 1.99 -3.07
N PHE A 10 10.22 2.15 -3.66
CA PHE A 10 10.03 2.22 -5.11
C PHE A 10 9.44 3.56 -5.58
N SER A 11 8.67 4.25 -4.73
CA SER A 11 8.14 5.59 -5.02
C SER A 11 7.91 6.39 -3.74
N ARG A 12 7.95 7.72 -3.87
CA ARG A 12 7.57 8.66 -2.81
C ARG A 12 6.13 9.18 -2.96
N ASP A 13 5.37 8.61 -3.90
CA ASP A 13 4.02 9.05 -4.22
C ASP A 13 3.07 8.97 -3.02
N PHE A 14 3.25 8.03 -2.09
CA PHE A 14 2.42 8.05 -0.87
C PHE A 14 2.55 9.37 -0.11
N PHE A 15 3.78 9.86 0.09
CA PHE A 15 4.04 11.13 0.77
C PHE A 15 3.60 12.33 -0.06
N GLU A 16 3.79 12.28 -1.37
CA GLU A 16 3.31 13.33 -2.29
C GLU A 16 1.79 13.45 -2.29
N GLY A 17 1.08 12.33 -2.18
CA GLY A 17 -0.37 12.32 -2.01
C GLY A 17 -0.80 12.98 -0.71
N CYS A 18 -0.11 12.66 0.39
CA CYS A 18 -0.33 13.35 1.67
C CYS A 18 -0.05 14.85 1.56
N ARG A 19 1.04 15.27 0.89
CA ARG A 19 1.34 16.68 0.65
C ARG A 19 0.18 17.36 -0.09
N ALA A 20 -0.23 16.82 -1.23
CA ALA A 20 -1.26 17.41 -2.10
C ALA A 20 -2.64 17.50 -1.45
N ILE A 21 -3.01 16.52 -0.61
CA ILE A 21 -4.33 16.46 0.03
C ILE A 21 -4.36 17.23 1.36
N LEU A 22 -3.36 17.02 2.23
CA LEU A 22 -3.42 17.47 3.63
C LEU A 22 -2.65 18.77 3.87
N LEU A 23 -1.48 18.92 3.25
CA LEU A 23 -0.59 20.06 3.47
C LEU A 23 -0.95 21.23 2.56
N ASP A 24 -0.81 21.02 1.26
CA ASP A 24 -0.92 22.09 0.26
C ASP A 24 -2.37 22.28 -0.18
N LYS A 25 -3.21 21.23 -0.02
CA LYS A 25 -4.64 21.21 -0.37
C LYS A 25 -4.90 21.62 -1.83
N ASP A 26 -3.90 21.49 -2.68
CA ASP A 26 -3.95 21.79 -4.12
C ASP A 26 -4.67 20.69 -4.90
N ARG A 27 -4.78 19.48 -4.32
CA ARG A 27 -5.26 18.27 -5.00
C ARG A 27 -4.52 18.00 -6.32
N ASN A 28 -3.27 18.43 -6.41
CA ASN A 28 -2.43 18.32 -7.59
C ASN A 28 -1.13 17.57 -7.24
N PRO A 29 -1.22 16.24 -7.01
CA PRO A 29 -0.06 15.42 -6.74
C PRO A 29 0.80 15.24 -8.00
N LYS A 30 2.11 15.30 -7.81
CA LYS A 30 3.12 15.16 -8.88
C LYS A 30 3.68 13.73 -8.91
N TRP A 31 2.87 12.79 -9.39
CA TRP A 31 3.23 11.38 -9.47
C TRP A 31 4.39 11.11 -10.44
N ILE A 32 5.22 10.13 -10.09
CA ILE A 32 6.34 9.69 -10.94
C ILE A 32 6.38 8.15 -11.01
N PRO A 33 6.13 7.54 -12.18
CA PRO A 33 5.64 8.15 -13.42
C PRO A 33 4.20 8.68 -13.29
N PRO A 34 3.78 9.65 -14.13
CA PRO A 34 2.43 10.22 -14.08
C PRO A 34 1.33 9.22 -14.52
N THR A 35 1.72 8.16 -15.22
CA THR A 35 0.85 7.09 -15.72
C THR A 35 1.42 5.73 -15.33
N LEU A 36 0.53 4.76 -15.11
CA LEU A 36 0.91 3.38 -14.80
C LEU A 36 1.27 2.65 -16.10
N GLU A 37 2.50 2.84 -16.59
CA GLU A 37 2.98 2.21 -17.83
C GLU A 37 3.90 1.01 -17.58
N GLN A 38 4.28 0.74 -16.33
CA GLN A 38 5.29 -0.26 -15.97
C GLN A 38 4.75 -1.28 -14.98
N ASP A 39 4.31 -2.42 -15.50
CA ASP A 39 3.85 -3.57 -14.70
C ASP A 39 4.97 -4.13 -13.81
N GLU A 40 6.25 -4.00 -14.21
CA GLU A 40 7.38 -4.53 -13.43
C GLU A 40 7.54 -3.82 -12.07
N VAL A 41 7.14 -2.55 -11.97
CA VAL A 41 7.24 -1.79 -10.71
C VAL A 41 6.12 -2.21 -9.76
N VAL A 42 4.95 -2.54 -10.28
CA VAL A 42 3.81 -3.01 -9.50
C VAL A 42 4.15 -4.30 -8.78
N GLU A 43 4.76 -5.26 -9.48
CA GLU A 43 5.15 -6.55 -8.90
C GLU A 43 6.10 -6.38 -7.70
N LYS A 44 7.02 -5.40 -7.74
CA LYS A 44 7.92 -5.11 -6.63
C LYS A 44 7.19 -4.71 -5.36
N TYR A 45 6.08 -3.98 -5.44
CA TYR A 45 5.27 -3.66 -4.25
C TYR A 45 4.67 -4.91 -3.59
N PHE A 46 4.41 -5.98 -4.34
CA PHE A 46 3.85 -7.23 -3.80
C PHE A 46 4.93 -8.22 -3.37
N SER A 47 6.18 -8.01 -3.77
CA SER A 47 7.30 -8.82 -3.35
C SER A 47 7.55 -8.73 -1.82
N LYS A 48 8.39 -9.64 -1.32
CA LYS A 48 8.82 -9.64 0.08
C LYS A 48 9.83 -8.52 0.31
N VAL A 49 9.86 -8.01 1.53
CA VAL A 49 10.88 -7.05 1.95
C VAL A 49 12.24 -7.77 2.00
N ASP A 50 13.18 -7.32 1.17
CA ASP A 50 14.55 -7.81 1.15
C ASP A 50 15.40 -7.05 2.19
N ASP A 51 15.10 -7.29 3.45
CA ASP A 51 15.80 -6.70 4.60
C ASP A 51 16.01 -7.81 5.64
N PRO A 52 17.26 -8.19 5.97
CA PRO A 52 17.53 -9.25 6.94
C PRO A 52 16.97 -9.00 8.34
N GLN A 53 16.66 -7.75 8.68
CA GLN A 53 16.05 -7.36 9.96
C GLN A 53 14.51 -7.33 9.88
N TRP A 54 13.92 -7.67 8.73
CA TRP A 54 12.48 -7.68 8.55
C TRP A 54 11.87 -9.03 8.93
N GLU A 55 10.87 -8.98 9.80
CA GLU A 55 10.05 -10.13 10.17
C GLU A 55 8.60 -9.88 9.73
N ASP A 56 8.02 -10.85 9.02
CA ASP A 56 6.61 -10.78 8.64
C ASP A 56 5.72 -10.89 9.88
N LEU A 57 4.73 -10.01 9.97
CA LEU A 57 3.79 -9.98 11.08
C LEU A 57 2.94 -11.25 11.08
N ASN A 58 3.22 -12.16 12.02
CA ASN A 58 2.46 -13.39 12.19
C ASN A 58 1.25 -13.12 13.09
N LEU A 59 0.12 -12.80 12.46
CA LEU A 59 -1.14 -12.61 13.16
C LEU A 59 -1.85 -13.95 13.37
N PRO A 60 -2.49 -14.17 14.54
CA PRO A 60 -3.31 -15.36 14.72
C PRO A 60 -4.43 -15.38 13.69
N SER A 61 -4.77 -16.59 13.21
CA SER A 61 -5.94 -16.79 12.35
C SER A 61 -7.13 -16.09 12.97
N ARG A 62 -7.74 -15.16 12.23
CA ARG A 62 -8.95 -14.47 12.69
C ARG A 62 -9.99 -15.54 12.98
N GLY A 63 -10.24 -15.81 14.26
CA GLY A 63 -11.32 -16.68 14.68
C GLY A 63 -12.61 -16.15 14.06
N SER A 64 -13.27 -16.98 13.26
CA SER A 64 -14.57 -16.65 12.67
C SER A 64 -15.56 -16.40 13.80
N HIS A 65 -15.64 -15.16 14.28
CA HIS A 65 -16.76 -14.73 15.10
C HIS A 65 -17.95 -14.76 14.17
N GLY A 66 -18.74 -15.83 14.27
CA GLY A 66 -19.73 -16.29 13.31
C GLY A 66 -20.74 -15.22 12.88
N ARG A 67 -20.34 -14.36 11.96
CA ARG A 67 -21.26 -13.57 11.14
C ARG A 67 -21.58 -14.43 9.94
N ILE A 68 -22.51 -15.36 10.13
CA ILE A 68 -23.29 -15.89 9.02
C ILE A 68 -24.00 -14.67 8.44
N LEU A 69 -23.45 -14.12 7.35
CA LEU A 69 -24.17 -13.16 6.53
C LEU A 69 -25.26 -13.96 5.82
N ALA A 70 -26.41 -14.09 6.46
CA ALA A 70 -27.60 -14.61 5.80
C ALA A 70 -27.92 -13.65 4.64
N PRO A 71 -28.08 -14.14 3.41
CA PRO A 71 -28.52 -13.31 2.29
C PRO A 71 -29.91 -12.76 2.66
N LYS A 72 -30.08 -11.43 2.61
CA LYS A 72 -31.42 -10.87 2.60
C LYS A 72 -32.00 -11.09 1.20
N LEU A 73 -32.91 -12.05 1.10
CA LEU A 73 -33.92 -12.14 0.04
C LEU A 73 -34.89 -10.96 0.17
#